data_AF-A0A374BM51-F1
#
_entry.id   AF-A0A374BM51-F1
#
_cell.length_a   1.000
_cell.length_b   1.000
_cell.length_c   1.000
_cell.angle_alpha   90.00
_cell.angle_beta   90.00
_cell.angle_gamma   90.00
#
_symmetry.space_group_name_H-M   'P 1'
#
loop_
_entity.id
_entity.type
_entity.pdbx_description
1 polymer ?
#
loop_
_entity_poly.entity_id
_entity_poly.type
_entity_poly.pdbx_seq_one_letter_code
_entity_poly.pdbx_strand_id
1 'polypeptide(L)'
;MITGCASNSDISSISKISDYSSNDNTSSYETDDTLDDEVEYYYSDDTPIYSFEKRYEKIKEQYPDKSVLVWVSDQNIRYEDEVNSYLSEHNKNYVLCFKNLTYDVDMVDDNSNFITSYAQLLSDAFDNGEKFDIIDTGLKYQGFDTFYNPYQNCVNNNFLEPLNTYLENTECGKKIYAEMSTNYWKSLMINGKIYGIDGSLSCLKEDLGYELNADLVDKNSIDLDDFLGKYDTSLQKVIDLCKSRGWKFTAGMHGFMQLYSNYDFITDNICIDDNGHAVNIYETDYAKNLFNTISDGFTNDVIVNPVNDNINDIDTYFGSINSTLCGGYTNNKFKTSQEYGLQTSYASTESYTIYPQYSNKIYTSSKALGICALSDNKYLAFDAICEVMTNKELNDLLCFGTDYDIINGCIKPYEYYNTMGVENRLIRYPFYGVNDPNSNEKYHEAITDFKLSKSVGFCFDTTNVSDKILAVDKVLKTIDSDFPSKEYKTGKEYLDKLNDDLNSAGLQDILDEVNRQLEEYNETHNTDN
;
A
#
# COMPACT_ATOMS: atom_id res chain seq x y z
N MET A 1 3.86 11.53 20.10
CA MET A 1 3.20 12.01 18.87
C MET A 1 3.78 11.19 17.75
N ILE A 2 2.92 10.37 17.18
CA ILE A 2 3.19 9.22 16.32
C ILE A 2 3.41 9.69 14.88
N THR A 3 4.38 9.12 14.18
CA THR A 3 4.39 9.04 12.72
C THR A 3 4.63 7.58 12.36
N GLY A 4 3.54 6.83 12.18
CA GLY A 4 3.60 5.55 11.49
C GLY A 4 3.93 5.83 10.03
N CYS A 5 5.03 5.28 9.53
CA CYS A 5 5.36 5.32 8.11
C CYS A 5 4.38 4.41 7.35
N ALA A 6 3.29 5.01 6.86
CA ALA A 6 2.53 4.45 5.75
C ALA A 6 3.32 4.74 4.47
N SER A 7 3.90 3.71 3.86
CA SER A 7 4.23 3.77 2.43
C SER A 7 2.89 3.77 1.66
N ASN A 8 2.72 4.78 0.81
CA ASN A 8 1.52 5.21 0.08
C ASN A 8 0.49 6.02 0.89
N SER A 9 0.59 7.35 0.75
CA SER A 9 -0.49 8.29 0.42
C SER A 9 -1.92 8.09 0.95
N ASP A 10 -2.14 7.57 2.15
CA ASP A 10 -3.45 7.57 2.81
C ASP A 10 -3.36 8.23 4.18
N ILE A 11 -3.64 9.54 4.23
CA ILE A 11 -3.85 10.28 5.48
C ILE A 11 -5.36 10.26 5.76
N SER A 12 -5.79 9.47 6.73
CA SER A 12 -7.14 9.57 7.29
C SER A 12 -7.27 10.91 8.04
N SER A 13 -8.11 11.81 7.52
CA SER A 13 -8.53 13.01 8.24
C SER A 13 -10.06 13.08 8.30
N ILE A 14 -10.62 12.46 9.33
CA ILE A 14 -12.04 12.58 9.71
C ILE A 14 -12.07 13.30 11.07
N SER A 15 -12.76 14.42 11.16
CA SER A 15 -12.96 15.12 12.43
C SER A 15 -14.22 14.60 13.13
N LYS A 16 -14.06 13.99 14.31
CA LYS A 16 -15.17 13.89 15.28
C LYS A 16 -15.35 15.26 15.93
N ILE A 17 -16.55 15.83 15.84
CA ILE A 17 -16.91 17.01 16.63
C ILE A 17 -16.77 16.63 18.11
N SER A 18 -15.78 17.19 18.79
CA SER A 18 -15.66 17.12 20.25
C SER A 18 -16.09 18.46 20.83
N ASP A 19 -17.01 18.40 21.79
CA ASP A 19 -17.61 19.54 22.49
C ASP A 19 -16.55 20.49 23.07
N TYR A 20 -16.30 21.61 22.38
CA TYR A 20 -15.59 22.74 22.97
C TYR A 20 -16.58 23.60 23.77
N SER A 21 -16.65 23.34 25.07
CA SER A 21 -17.31 24.26 26.00
C SER A 21 -16.40 25.43 26.39
N SER A 22 -17.02 26.62 26.40
CA SER A 22 -16.63 27.90 27.02
C SER A 22 -15.67 28.84 26.27
N ASN A 23 -16.24 29.85 25.58
CA ASN A 23 -16.45 31.16 26.19
C ASN A 23 -17.23 32.13 25.27
N ASP A 24 -18.10 32.90 25.92
CA ASP A 24 -19.05 33.87 25.40
C ASP A 24 -18.47 34.86 24.37
N ASN A 25 -19.13 34.98 23.21
CA ASN A 25 -19.55 36.29 22.72
C ASN A 25 -20.72 36.18 21.72
N THR A 26 -21.75 36.96 22.01
CA THR A 26 -23.02 37.04 21.31
C THR A 26 -22.87 37.72 19.94
N SER A 27 -23.23 37.01 18.88
CA SER A 27 -23.64 37.58 17.59
C SER A 27 -24.49 36.55 16.86
N SER A 28 -25.80 36.77 16.88
CA SER A 28 -26.83 35.97 16.22
C SER A 28 -26.61 35.89 14.71
N TYR A 29 -26.23 34.73 14.21
CA TYR A 29 -26.62 34.25 12.89
C TYR A 29 -27.51 33.03 13.15
N GLU A 30 -28.78 33.12 12.75
CA GLU A 30 -29.68 31.97 12.68
C GLU A 30 -29.11 31.02 11.62
N THR A 31 -28.40 29.98 12.04
CA THR A 31 -28.23 28.77 11.25
C THR A 31 -29.40 27.86 11.58
N ASP A 32 -30.10 27.46 10.52
CA ASP A 32 -31.18 26.48 10.56
C ASP A 32 -30.53 25.11 10.87
N ASP A 33 -30.29 24.84 12.16
CA ASP A 33 -29.79 23.57 12.66
C ASP A 33 -30.91 22.51 12.59
N THR A 34 -31.18 22.01 11.39
CA THR A 34 -31.65 20.64 11.23
C THR A 34 -30.43 19.78 10.91
N LEU A 35 -29.60 19.51 11.92
CA LEU A 35 -28.69 18.37 11.85
C LEU A 35 -29.57 17.13 11.69
N ASP A 36 -29.48 16.47 10.53
CA ASP A 36 -30.10 15.16 10.32
C ASP A 36 -29.44 14.20 11.32
N ASP A 37 -30.19 13.78 12.35
CA ASP A 37 -29.74 12.91 13.47
C ASP A 37 -29.15 11.55 13.00
N GLU A 38 -29.10 11.33 11.69
CA GLU A 38 -28.75 10.10 10.99
C GLU A 38 -27.46 10.19 10.17
N VAL A 39 -26.75 11.33 10.18
CA VAL A 39 -25.41 11.45 9.59
C VAL A 39 -24.38 10.97 10.61
N GLU A 40 -23.63 9.91 10.29
CA GLU A 40 -22.61 9.38 11.19
C GLU A 40 -21.35 10.24 11.18
N TYR A 41 -20.94 10.67 9.98
CA TYR A 41 -19.72 11.45 9.76
C TYR A 41 -19.83 12.35 8.54
N TYR A 42 -18.84 13.22 8.37
CA TYR A 42 -18.65 14.01 7.17
C TYR A 42 -17.26 13.72 6.59
N TYR A 43 -17.19 13.68 5.27
CA TYR A 43 -15.92 13.82 4.57
C TYR A 43 -15.31 15.21 4.83
N SER A 44 -14.03 15.38 4.50
CA SER A 44 -13.33 16.66 4.65
C SER A 44 -13.90 17.79 3.78
N ASP A 45 -14.74 17.45 2.80
CA ASP A 45 -15.50 18.36 1.94
C ASP A 45 -16.95 18.60 2.43
N ASP A 46 -17.24 18.24 3.69
CA ASP A 46 -18.56 18.32 4.32
C ASP A 46 -19.65 17.43 3.67
N THR A 47 -19.28 16.44 2.85
CA THR A 47 -20.23 15.44 2.33
C THR A 47 -20.66 14.48 3.44
N PRO A 48 -21.97 14.32 3.72
CA PRO A 48 -22.44 13.43 4.79
C PRO A 48 -22.24 11.95 4.44
N ILE A 49 -21.90 11.17 5.46
CA ILE A 49 -21.72 9.73 5.39
C ILE A 49 -22.80 9.09 6.26
N TYR A 50 -23.60 8.22 5.63
CA TYR A 50 -24.67 7.49 6.26
C TYR A 50 -24.25 6.05 6.56
N SER A 51 -24.88 5.46 7.58
CA SER A 51 -24.67 4.07 7.96
C SER A 51 -24.87 3.11 6.79
N PHE A 52 -24.20 1.96 6.86
CA PHE A 52 -24.32 0.91 5.85
C PHE A 52 -25.78 0.50 5.64
N GLU A 53 -26.55 0.27 6.71
CA GLU A 53 -27.94 -0.17 6.63
C GLU A 53 -28.83 0.86 5.92
N LYS A 54 -28.64 2.15 6.20
CA LYS A 54 -29.42 3.23 5.56
C LYS A 54 -29.10 3.33 4.08
N ARG A 55 -27.82 3.29 3.70
CA ARG A 55 -27.41 3.30 2.28
C ARG A 55 -27.92 2.07 1.55
N TYR A 56 -27.81 0.89 2.15
CA TYR A 56 -28.28 -0.36 1.56
C TYR A 56 -29.80 -0.33 1.28
N GLU A 57 -30.62 0.13 2.22
CA GLU A 57 -32.06 0.24 2.00
C GLU A 57 -32.43 1.35 1.00
N LYS A 58 -31.73 2.50 1.01
CA LYS A 58 -31.88 3.54 -0.03
C LYS A 58 -31.62 2.97 -1.44
N ILE A 59 -30.54 2.20 -1.61
CA ILE A 59 -30.18 1.60 -2.90
C ILE A 59 -31.26 0.62 -3.36
N LYS A 60 -31.78 -0.22 -2.45
CA LYS A 60 -32.89 -1.13 -2.78
C LYS A 60 -34.15 -0.39 -3.22
N GLU A 61 -34.50 0.70 -2.57
CA GLU A 61 -35.67 1.51 -2.92
C GLU A 61 -35.49 2.21 -4.28
N GLN A 62 -34.29 2.70 -4.56
CA GLN A 62 -33.96 3.38 -5.81
C GLN A 62 -33.86 2.40 -7.00
N TYR A 63 -33.41 1.17 -6.76
CA TYR A 63 -33.18 0.15 -7.78
C TYR A 63 -33.92 -1.17 -7.46
N PRO A 64 -35.27 -1.17 -7.36
CA PRO A 64 -36.03 -2.31 -6.84
C PRO A 64 -35.99 -3.56 -7.75
N ASP A 65 -35.62 -3.39 -9.01
CA ASP A 65 -35.51 -4.48 -10.00
C ASP A 65 -34.07 -5.02 -10.15
N LYS A 66 -33.13 -4.55 -9.32
CA LYS A 66 -31.70 -4.91 -9.40
C LYS A 66 -31.27 -5.69 -8.16
N SER A 67 -30.29 -6.57 -8.32
CA SER A 67 -29.60 -7.18 -7.18
C SER A 67 -28.63 -6.17 -6.55
N VAL A 68 -28.70 -5.99 -5.23
CA VAL A 68 -27.70 -5.18 -4.50
C VAL A 68 -26.56 -6.09 -4.07
N LEU A 69 -25.38 -5.89 -4.65
CA LEU A 69 -24.17 -6.63 -4.32
C LEU A 69 -23.42 -5.89 -3.22
N VAL A 70 -23.08 -6.59 -2.14
CA VAL A 70 -22.31 -6.02 -1.02
C VAL A 70 -20.82 -6.23 -1.26
N TRP A 71 -20.08 -5.13 -1.34
CA TRP A 71 -18.62 -5.12 -1.49
C TRP A 71 -17.96 -4.72 -0.18
N VAL A 72 -17.20 -5.62 0.42
CA VAL A 72 -16.46 -5.36 1.67
C VAL A 72 -15.01 -4.92 1.41
N SER A 73 -14.55 -3.87 2.10
CA SER A 73 -13.18 -3.37 2.01
C SER A 73 -12.73 -2.66 3.30
N ASP A 74 -11.47 -2.24 3.35
CA ASP A 74 -10.93 -1.30 4.35
C ASP A 74 -10.82 0.14 3.83
N GLN A 75 -11.37 0.40 2.63
CA GLN A 75 -11.24 1.66 1.90
C GLN A 75 -12.47 2.55 2.08
N ASN A 76 -12.28 3.85 1.96
CA ASN A 76 -13.37 4.82 2.09
C ASN A 76 -14.35 4.73 0.90
N ILE A 77 -15.63 4.96 1.17
CA ILE A 77 -16.73 4.78 0.21
C ILE A 77 -17.07 6.12 -0.44
N ARG A 78 -16.64 6.34 -1.68
CA ARG A 78 -16.96 7.58 -2.40
C ARG A 78 -17.66 7.26 -3.73
N TYR A 79 -18.63 8.09 -4.09
CA TYR A 79 -19.33 8.04 -5.38
C TYR A 79 -20.28 6.84 -5.61
N GLU A 80 -20.83 6.26 -4.54
CA GLU A 80 -21.73 5.08 -4.64
C GLU A 80 -23.00 5.37 -5.47
N ASP A 81 -23.57 6.56 -5.34
CA ASP A 81 -24.78 6.97 -6.08
C ASP A 81 -24.47 7.10 -7.59
N GLU A 82 -23.35 7.72 -7.95
CA GLU A 82 -22.87 7.91 -9.32
C GLU A 82 -22.52 6.57 -9.97
N VAL A 83 -21.82 5.70 -9.26
CA VAL A 83 -21.47 4.35 -9.69
C VAL A 83 -22.73 3.54 -9.98
N ASN A 84 -23.72 3.58 -9.09
CA ASN A 84 -24.97 2.84 -9.27
C ASN A 84 -25.84 3.40 -10.41
N SER A 85 -25.82 4.72 -10.59
CA SER A 85 -26.47 5.37 -11.73
C SER A 85 -25.83 4.90 -13.04
N TYR A 86 -24.49 4.91 -13.12
CA TYR A 86 -23.74 4.41 -14.27
C TYR A 86 -24.07 2.95 -14.59
N LEU A 87 -24.05 2.06 -13.59
CA LEU A 87 -24.37 0.64 -13.77
C LEU A 87 -25.79 0.44 -14.29
N SER A 88 -26.75 1.21 -13.77
CA SER A 88 -28.16 1.16 -14.19
C SER A 88 -28.34 1.61 -15.64
N GLU A 89 -27.73 2.73 -16.04
CA GLU A 89 -27.76 3.27 -17.40
C GLU A 89 -27.12 2.31 -18.42
N HIS A 90 -26.11 1.56 -17.98
CA HIS A 90 -25.44 0.52 -18.77
C HIS A 90 -26.13 -0.85 -18.69
N ASN A 91 -27.39 -0.90 -18.22
CA ASN A 91 -28.25 -2.08 -18.18
C ASN A 91 -27.66 -3.25 -17.37
N LYS A 92 -26.81 -2.98 -16.38
CA LYS A 92 -26.37 -4.03 -15.44
C LYS A 92 -27.54 -4.45 -14.57
N ASN A 93 -27.63 -5.73 -14.25
CA ASN A 93 -28.72 -6.29 -13.42
C ASN A 93 -28.44 -6.15 -11.91
N TYR A 94 -27.38 -5.44 -11.57
CA TYR A 94 -26.94 -5.23 -10.20
C TYR A 94 -26.54 -3.77 -9.98
N VAL A 95 -26.48 -3.42 -8.71
CA VAL A 95 -25.91 -2.20 -8.14
C VAL A 95 -25.00 -2.60 -6.98
N LEU A 96 -24.08 -1.74 -6.59
CA LEU A 96 -23.08 -1.97 -5.56
C LEU A 96 -23.45 -1.23 -4.28
N CYS A 97 -23.28 -1.88 -3.14
CA CYS A 97 -23.30 -1.24 -1.84
C CYS A 97 -21.98 -1.57 -1.13
N PHE A 98 -21.16 -0.57 -0.88
CA PHE A 98 -19.87 -0.74 -0.23
C PHE A 98 -20.06 -0.80 1.29
N LYS A 99 -19.28 -1.66 1.95
CA LYS A 99 -19.18 -1.80 3.40
C LYS A 99 -17.71 -1.70 3.80
N ASN A 100 -17.36 -0.62 4.49
CA ASN A 100 -16.04 -0.50 5.09
C ASN A 100 -16.10 -1.08 6.51
N LEU A 101 -15.35 -2.15 6.79
CA LEU A 101 -15.36 -2.79 8.11
C LEU A 101 -14.58 -2.00 9.17
N THR A 102 -13.62 -1.18 8.77
CA THR A 102 -12.75 -0.44 9.70
C THR A 102 -13.34 0.89 10.15
N TYR A 103 -14.41 1.34 9.47
CA TYR A 103 -14.94 2.69 9.61
C TYR A 103 -15.55 2.97 10.99
N ASP A 104 -16.33 2.02 11.51
CA ASP A 104 -17.05 2.15 12.79
C ASP A 104 -16.32 1.51 13.98
N VAL A 105 -15.04 1.20 13.80
CA VAL A 105 -14.23 0.48 14.79
C VAL A 105 -13.00 1.30 15.15
N ASP A 106 -12.77 1.50 16.44
CA ASP A 106 -11.50 2.02 16.91
C ASP A 106 -10.40 0.98 16.60
N MET A 107 -9.61 1.23 15.56
CA MET A 107 -8.57 0.30 15.11
C MET A 107 -7.35 0.28 16.05
N VAL A 108 -7.17 1.34 16.86
CA VAL A 108 -6.01 1.52 17.74
C VAL A 108 -6.41 1.93 19.16
N ASP A 109 -5.56 1.62 20.14
CA ASP A 109 -5.68 2.10 21.52
C ASP A 109 -5.15 3.54 21.68
N ASP A 110 -5.27 4.09 22.91
CA ASP A 110 -4.76 5.42 23.28
C ASP A 110 -3.24 5.60 23.07
N ASN A 111 -2.50 4.49 22.94
CA ASN A 111 -1.05 4.47 22.67
C ASN A 111 -0.73 4.24 21.18
N SER A 112 -1.74 4.24 20.31
CA SER A 112 -1.63 3.96 18.87
C SER A 112 -1.15 2.54 18.53
N ASN A 113 -1.36 1.59 19.44
CA ASN A 113 -1.22 0.17 19.10
C ASN A 113 -2.49 -0.32 18.45
N PHE A 114 -2.38 -1.09 17.37
CA PHE A 114 -3.54 -1.78 16.78
C PHE A 114 -4.18 -2.72 17.80
N ILE A 115 -5.49 -2.61 17.96
CA ILE A 115 -6.32 -3.51 18.79
C ILE A 115 -7.20 -4.43 17.95
N THR A 116 -7.32 -4.13 16.66
CA THR A 116 -7.94 -4.99 15.64
C THR A 116 -7.25 -4.75 14.29
N SER A 117 -7.61 -5.54 13.28
CA SER A 117 -7.20 -5.37 11.89
C SER A 117 -8.38 -5.64 10.96
N TYR A 118 -8.28 -5.20 9.70
CA TYR A 118 -9.27 -5.55 8.69
C TYR A 118 -9.45 -7.07 8.56
N ALA A 119 -8.36 -7.83 8.60
CA ALA A 119 -8.41 -9.28 8.51
C ALA A 119 -9.17 -9.93 9.68
N GLN A 120 -9.00 -9.41 10.90
CA GLN A 120 -9.77 -9.87 12.06
C GLN A 120 -11.26 -9.53 11.91
N LEU A 121 -11.58 -8.29 11.52
CA LEU A 121 -12.96 -7.84 11.31
C LEU A 121 -13.67 -8.64 10.20
N LEU A 122 -12.96 -8.94 9.11
CA LEU A 122 -13.46 -9.77 8.02
C LEU A 122 -13.73 -11.21 8.51
N SER A 123 -12.83 -11.77 9.32
CA SER A 123 -13.03 -13.10 9.92
C SER A 123 -14.27 -13.12 10.83
N ASP A 124 -14.42 -12.11 11.68
CA ASP A 124 -15.56 -12.00 12.59
C ASP A 124 -16.89 -11.86 11.82
N ALA A 125 -16.91 -11.03 10.77
CA ALA A 125 -18.08 -10.88 9.89
C ALA A 125 -18.43 -12.20 9.18
N PHE A 126 -17.41 -12.95 8.72
CA PHE A 126 -17.58 -14.24 8.07
C PHE A 126 -18.13 -15.30 9.04
N ASP A 127 -17.58 -15.38 10.26
CA ASP A 127 -18.02 -16.32 11.31
C ASP A 127 -19.44 -16.01 11.80
N ASN A 128 -19.83 -14.74 11.81
CA ASN A 128 -21.19 -14.30 12.10
C ASN A 128 -22.17 -14.59 10.94
N GLY A 129 -21.69 -15.10 9.81
CA GLY A 129 -22.50 -15.42 8.64
C GLY A 129 -23.06 -14.18 7.95
N GLU A 130 -22.39 -13.03 8.08
CA GLU A 130 -22.75 -11.84 7.32
C GLU A 130 -22.68 -12.13 5.82
N LYS A 131 -23.57 -11.52 5.06
CA LYS A 131 -23.71 -11.75 3.63
C LYS A 131 -23.02 -10.65 2.85
N PHE A 132 -21.89 -11.01 2.24
CA PHE A 132 -21.13 -10.18 1.31
C PHE A 132 -20.96 -10.92 -0.02
N ASP A 133 -20.79 -10.17 -1.10
CA ASP A 133 -20.68 -10.70 -2.45
C ASP A 133 -19.25 -10.58 -3.00
N ILE A 134 -18.58 -9.47 -2.71
CA ILE A 134 -17.24 -9.14 -3.18
C ILE A 134 -16.37 -8.80 -1.97
N ILE A 135 -15.14 -9.30 -1.95
CA ILE A 135 -14.13 -9.06 -0.91
C ILE A 135 -12.90 -8.42 -1.55
N ASP A 136 -12.55 -7.22 -1.09
CA ASP A 136 -11.17 -6.72 -1.16
C ASP A 136 -10.36 -7.37 -0.03
N THR A 137 -9.21 -7.95 -0.36
CA THR A 137 -8.34 -8.61 0.62
C THR A 137 -7.65 -7.64 1.60
N GLY A 138 -7.65 -6.33 1.30
CA GLY A 138 -7.16 -5.28 2.19
C GLY A 138 -5.64 -5.28 2.41
N LEU A 139 -5.22 -4.62 3.49
CA LEU A 139 -3.82 -4.47 3.89
C LEU A 139 -3.43 -5.33 5.11
N LYS A 140 -2.12 -5.59 5.24
CA LYS A 140 -1.52 -6.15 6.47
C LYS A 140 -1.28 -5.02 7.47
N TYR A 141 -1.67 -5.23 8.72
CA TYR A 141 -1.38 -4.38 9.86
C TYR A 141 -0.20 -4.96 10.64
N GLN A 142 1.02 -4.46 10.37
CA GLN A 142 2.25 -4.90 11.04
C GLN A 142 2.07 -4.92 12.56
N GLY A 143 2.60 -5.93 13.25
CA GLY A 143 2.52 -6.08 14.71
C GLY A 143 1.13 -6.40 15.27
N PHE A 144 0.15 -6.66 14.41
CA PHE A 144 -1.15 -7.24 14.79
C PHE A 144 -1.44 -8.49 13.94
N ASP A 145 -1.31 -8.38 12.63
CA ASP A 145 -1.47 -9.52 11.72
C ASP A 145 -0.22 -10.40 11.74
N THR A 146 -0.42 -11.72 11.82
CA THR A 146 0.66 -12.71 11.87
C THR A 146 1.10 -13.19 10.49
N PHE A 147 0.30 -12.95 9.46
CA PHE A 147 0.59 -13.29 8.07
C PHE A 147 1.27 -12.14 7.34
N TYR A 148 2.02 -12.46 6.28
CA TYR A 148 2.68 -11.44 5.44
C TYR A 148 1.82 -10.99 4.27
N ASN A 149 1.02 -11.90 3.69
CA ASN A 149 0.27 -11.67 2.46
C ASN A 149 -1.25 -11.76 2.71
N PRO A 150 -2.00 -10.63 2.68
CA PRO A 150 -3.45 -10.59 2.92
C PRO A 150 -4.27 -11.45 1.96
N TYR A 151 -3.93 -11.48 0.67
CA TYR A 151 -4.60 -12.33 -0.32
C TYR A 151 -4.45 -13.82 0.01
N GLN A 152 -3.23 -14.27 0.32
CA GLN A 152 -3.00 -15.65 0.77
C GLN A 152 -3.77 -15.97 2.06
N ASN A 153 -3.81 -15.02 3.02
CA ASN A 153 -4.58 -15.19 4.25
C ASN A 153 -6.07 -15.43 3.97
N CYS A 154 -6.68 -14.64 3.06
CA CYS A 154 -8.08 -14.82 2.69
C CYS A 154 -8.34 -16.19 2.02
N VAL A 155 -7.40 -16.67 1.19
CA VAL A 155 -7.49 -18.00 0.56
C VAL A 155 -7.38 -19.12 1.60
N ASN A 156 -6.43 -19.03 2.53
CA ASN A 156 -6.22 -20.04 3.58
C ASN A 156 -7.41 -20.14 4.54
N ASN A 157 -8.10 -19.02 4.79
CA ASN A 157 -9.33 -19.00 5.59
C ASN A 157 -10.60 -19.33 4.79
N ASN A 158 -10.49 -19.68 3.51
CA ASN A 158 -11.61 -20.02 2.62
C ASN A 158 -12.64 -18.88 2.45
N PHE A 159 -12.21 -17.62 2.55
CA PHE A 159 -13.10 -16.48 2.34
C PHE A 159 -13.45 -16.28 0.85
N LEU A 160 -12.59 -16.75 -0.05
CA LEU A 160 -12.69 -16.50 -1.49
C LEU A 160 -13.12 -17.75 -2.27
N GLU A 161 -14.01 -17.55 -3.24
CA GLU A 161 -14.38 -18.55 -4.24
C GLU A 161 -13.30 -18.62 -5.35
N PRO A 162 -12.92 -19.84 -5.82
CA PRO A 162 -12.05 -19.98 -6.98
C PRO A 162 -12.65 -19.40 -8.27
N LEU A 163 -11.89 -18.56 -8.97
CA LEU A 163 -12.31 -17.87 -10.18
C LEU A 163 -12.14 -18.69 -11.47
N ASN A 164 -11.42 -19.82 -11.44
CA ASN A 164 -11.06 -20.61 -12.64
C ASN A 164 -12.27 -20.89 -13.55
N THR A 165 -13.39 -21.39 -13.00
CA THR A 165 -14.60 -21.68 -13.76
C THR A 165 -15.20 -20.44 -14.43
N TYR A 166 -15.14 -19.28 -13.77
CA TYR A 166 -15.69 -18.02 -14.27
C TYR A 166 -14.83 -17.44 -15.38
N LEU A 167 -13.50 -17.46 -15.20
CA LEU A 167 -12.51 -17.08 -16.21
C LEU A 167 -12.66 -17.90 -17.49
N GLU A 168 -12.93 -19.21 -17.36
CA GLU A 168 -13.08 -20.12 -18.49
C GLU A 168 -14.43 -20.04 -19.20
N ASN A 169 -15.53 -19.77 -18.48
CA ASN A 169 -16.88 -19.98 -19.00
C ASN A 169 -17.70 -18.70 -19.24
N THR A 170 -17.27 -17.55 -18.75
CA THR A 170 -17.94 -16.27 -19.00
C THR A 170 -17.25 -15.49 -20.12
N GLU A 171 -17.98 -14.61 -20.83
CA GLU A 171 -17.37 -13.76 -21.86
C GLU A 171 -16.40 -12.73 -21.25
N CYS A 172 -16.79 -12.09 -20.14
CA CYS A 172 -15.94 -11.13 -19.43
C CYS A 172 -14.68 -11.80 -18.86
N GLY A 173 -14.80 -13.01 -18.30
CA GLY A 173 -13.69 -13.80 -17.80
C GLY A 173 -12.66 -14.15 -18.87
N LYS A 174 -13.11 -14.57 -20.06
CA LYS A 174 -12.21 -14.84 -21.19
C LYS A 174 -11.49 -13.59 -21.68
N LYS A 175 -12.20 -12.45 -21.71
CA LYS A 175 -11.64 -11.16 -22.12
C LYS A 175 -10.52 -10.73 -21.18
N ILE A 176 -10.80 -10.63 -19.88
CA ILE A 176 -9.78 -10.20 -18.91
C ILE A 176 -8.61 -11.19 -18.83
N TYR A 177 -8.87 -12.49 -18.95
CA TYR A 177 -7.81 -13.50 -18.96
C TYR A 177 -6.83 -13.30 -20.14
N ALA A 178 -7.35 -12.93 -21.31
CA ALA A 178 -6.55 -12.69 -22.51
C ALA A 178 -5.81 -11.34 -22.51
N GLU A 179 -6.29 -10.34 -21.77
CA GLU A 179 -5.65 -9.02 -21.65
C GLU A 179 -4.45 -9.01 -20.70
N MET A 180 -4.39 -9.95 -19.75
CA MET A 180 -3.33 -10.03 -18.75
C MET A 180 -2.25 -11.06 -19.12
N SER A 181 -1.00 -10.81 -18.70
CA SER A 181 0.13 -11.69 -19.01
C SER A 181 0.06 -13.03 -18.26
N THR A 182 0.77 -14.05 -18.77
CA THR A 182 0.93 -15.32 -18.06
C THR A 182 1.61 -15.14 -16.69
N ASN A 183 2.60 -14.25 -16.59
CA ASN A 183 3.31 -14.04 -15.32
C ASN A 183 2.41 -13.35 -14.28
N TYR A 184 1.54 -12.43 -14.72
CA TYR A 184 0.51 -11.85 -13.85
C TYR A 184 -0.40 -12.95 -13.28
N TRP A 185 -0.94 -13.84 -14.10
CA TRP A 185 -1.80 -14.92 -13.61
C TRP A 185 -1.06 -15.90 -12.68
N LYS A 186 0.22 -16.17 -12.94
CA LYS A 186 1.04 -16.98 -12.04
C LYS A 186 1.23 -16.32 -10.67
N SER A 187 1.34 -14.99 -10.61
CA SER A 187 1.46 -14.26 -9.34
C SER A 187 0.25 -14.40 -8.41
N LEU A 188 -0.93 -14.66 -8.97
CA LEU A 188 -2.20 -14.81 -8.25
C LEU A 188 -2.53 -16.27 -7.92
N MET A 189 -1.72 -17.20 -8.42
CA MET A 189 -2.01 -18.63 -8.32
C MET A 189 -1.60 -19.17 -6.95
N ILE A 190 -2.57 -19.73 -6.24
CA ILE A 190 -2.37 -20.41 -4.95
C ILE A 190 -2.92 -21.82 -5.10
N ASN A 191 -2.08 -22.84 -4.89
CA ASN A 191 -2.45 -24.25 -5.02
C ASN A 191 -3.15 -24.59 -6.36
N GLY A 192 -2.65 -24.03 -7.47
CA GLY A 192 -3.17 -24.27 -8.82
C GLY A 192 -4.47 -23.54 -9.17
N LYS A 193 -4.97 -22.66 -8.29
CA LYS A 193 -6.21 -21.89 -8.49
C LYS A 193 -5.98 -20.39 -8.37
N ILE A 194 -6.88 -19.62 -8.98
CA ILE A 194 -6.92 -18.15 -8.88
C ILE A 194 -8.17 -17.79 -8.10
N TYR A 195 -8.06 -16.90 -7.12
CA TYR A 195 -9.15 -16.54 -6.19
C TYR A 195 -9.53 -15.05 -6.27
N GLY A 196 -8.76 -14.25 -7.01
CA GLY A 196 -9.03 -12.82 -7.19
C GLY A 196 -8.30 -12.24 -8.39
N ILE A 197 -8.56 -10.95 -8.65
CA ILE A 197 -7.90 -10.13 -9.68
C ILE A 197 -7.26 -8.94 -8.97
N ASP A 198 -5.99 -8.67 -9.25
CA ASP A 198 -5.22 -7.59 -8.64
C ASP A 198 -5.03 -6.41 -9.62
N GLY A 199 -5.94 -5.44 -9.56
CA GLY A 199 -5.83 -4.20 -10.32
C GLY A 199 -4.75 -3.24 -9.80
N SER A 200 -4.34 -3.39 -8.52
CA SER A 200 -3.30 -2.57 -7.91
C SER A 200 -1.89 -2.95 -8.39
N LEU A 201 -1.76 -4.13 -8.99
CA LEU A 201 -0.50 -4.72 -9.44
C LEU A 201 0.51 -4.89 -8.30
N SER A 202 0.03 -5.34 -7.13
CA SER A 202 0.82 -5.65 -5.94
C SER A 202 1.87 -6.77 -6.16
N CYS A 203 1.76 -7.53 -7.25
CA CYS A 203 2.82 -8.43 -7.71
C CYS A 203 4.07 -7.70 -8.22
N LEU A 204 3.96 -6.42 -8.58
CA LEU A 204 5.08 -5.56 -8.89
C LEU A 204 5.57 -4.89 -7.61
N LYS A 205 6.87 -4.61 -7.55
CA LYS A 205 7.51 -4.07 -6.36
C LYS A 205 7.40 -2.55 -6.31
N GLU A 206 7.27 -1.99 -5.11
CA GLU A 206 7.66 -0.61 -4.86
C GLU A 206 9.17 -0.47 -4.84
N ASP A 207 9.69 0.46 -5.64
CA ASP A 207 11.11 0.79 -5.64
C ASP A 207 11.35 2.00 -4.74
N LEU A 208 12.37 1.89 -3.88
CA LEU A 208 12.84 3.00 -3.07
C LEU A 208 13.72 3.92 -3.92
N GLY A 209 13.41 5.20 -3.88
CA GLY A 209 14.14 6.27 -4.54
C GLY A 209 14.29 7.48 -3.64
N TYR A 210 14.62 8.61 -4.25
CA TYR A 210 14.68 9.92 -3.61
C TYR A 210 13.69 10.85 -4.28
N GLU A 211 13.14 11.74 -3.46
CA GLU A 211 12.50 12.96 -3.86
C GLU A 211 13.46 14.11 -3.55
N LEU A 212 13.99 14.75 -4.59
CA LEU A 212 15.05 15.75 -4.50
C LEU A 212 14.51 17.14 -4.81
N ASN A 213 14.85 18.14 -3.98
CA ASN A 213 14.49 19.53 -4.17
C ASN A 213 14.96 20.05 -5.55
N ALA A 214 14.02 20.34 -6.45
CA ALA A 214 14.34 20.69 -7.83
C ALA A 214 15.10 22.02 -7.94
N ASP A 215 14.79 22.97 -7.05
CA ASP A 215 15.47 24.26 -6.97
C ASP A 215 16.97 24.09 -6.66
N LEU A 216 17.32 23.18 -5.76
CA LEU A 216 18.72 22.88 -5.43
C LEU A 216 19.41 22.11 -6.56
N VAL A 217 18.72 21.18 -7.21
CA VAL A 217 19.21 20.45 -8.39
C VAL A 217 19.54 21.41 -9.52
N ASP A 218 18.58 22.27 -9.90
CA ASP A 218 18.69 23.17 -11.05
C ASP A 218 19.75 24.27 -10.80
N LYS A 219 19.71 24.94 -9.65
CA LYS A 219 20.67 26.03 -9.29
C LYS A 219 22.11 25.54 -9.25
N ASN A 220 22.33 24.26 -8.95
CA ASN A 220 23.67 23.66 -8.83
C ASN A 220 24.07 22.78 -10.01
N SER A 221 23.20 22.66 -11.02
CA SER A 221 23.42 21.82 -12.22
C SER A 221 23.81 20.39 -11.85
N ILE A 222 23.09 19.80 -10.89
CA ILE A 222 23.33 18.43 -10.42
C ILE A 222 22.88 17.44 -11.50
N ASP A 223 23.76 16.53 -11.88
CA ASP A 223 23.42 15.46 -12.80
C ASP A 223 22.73 14.32 -12.03
N LEU A 224 21.45 14.10 -12.31
CA LEU A 224 20.67 13.04 -11.66
C LEU A 224 21.17 11.63 -12.00
N ASP A 225 21.92 11.46 -13.10
CA ASP A 225 22.55 10.18 -13.44
C ASP A 225 23.62 9.75 -12.44
N ASP A 226 24.20 10.70 -11.70
CA ASP A 226 25.19 10.39 -10.68
C ASP A 226 24.61 9.53 -9.54
N PHE A 227 23.29 9.57 -9.33
CA PHE A 227 22.61 8.80 -8.28
C PHE A 227 22.02 7.47 -8.75
N LEU A 228 22.32 7.02 -9.97
CA LEU A 228 21.94 5.68 -10.41
C LEU A 228 22.91 4.61 -9.88
N GLY A 229 22.39 3.39 -9.72
CA GLY A 229 23.10 2.21 -9.24
C GLY A 229 22.51 1.64 -7.95
N LYS A 230 23.33 0.84 -7.25
CA LYS A 230 22.90 0.25 -5.97
C LYS A 230 22.54 1.34 -4.96
N TYR A 231 21.46 1.13 -4.22
CA TYR A 231 20.92 2.15 -3.32
C TYR A 231 21.93 2.63 -2.27
N ASP A 232 22.67 1.72 -1.64
CA ASP A 232 23.71 2.03 -0.64
C ASP A 232 24.81 2.94 -1.21
N THR A 233 25.29 2.61 -2.42
CA THR A 233 26.31 3.38 -3.13
C THR A 233 25.77 4.74 -3.56
N SER A 234 24.52 4.79 -4.00
CA SER A 234 23.84 6.04 -4.36
C SER A 234 23.63 6.94 -3.14
N LEU A 235 23.19 6.39 -2.01
CA LEU A 235 22.99 7.13 -0.77
C LEU A 235 24.31 7.74 -0.28
N GLN A 236 25.42 7.01 -0.40
CA GLN A 236 26.74 7.57 -0.08
C GLN A 236 27.06 8.81 -0.93
N LYS A 237 26.74 8.80 -2.24
CA LYS A 237 26.93 9.98 -3.10
C LYS A 237 26.03 11.14 -2.69
N VAL A 238 24.79 10.87 -2.30
CA VAL A 238 23.88 11.89 -1.75
C VAL A 238 24.48 12.50 -0.48
N ILE A 239 24.98 11.67 0.43
CA ILE A 239 25.62 12.12 1.68
C ILE A 239 26.86 12.97 1.38
N ASP A 240 27.73 12.53 0.48
CA ASP A 240 28.95 13.24 0.11
C ASP A 240 28.64 14.62 -0.51
N LEU A 241 27.63 14.67 -1.39
CA LEU A 241 27.17 15.93 -1.97
C LEU A 241 26.62 16.86 -0.89
N CYS A 242 25.68 16.38 -0.06
CA CYS A 242 25.10 17.17 1.01
C CYS A 242 26.16 17.69 1.98
N LYS A 243 27.13 16.85 2.36
CA LYS A 243 28.28 17.23 3.19
C LYS A 243 29.10 18.36 2.56
N SER A 244 29.34 18.30 1.25
CA SER A 244 30.11 19.34 0.54
C SER A 244 29.39 20.69 0.45
N ARG A 245 28.05 20.68 0.53
CA ARG A 245 27.19 21.86 0.38
C ARG A 245 26.61 22.37 1.69
N GLY A 246 26.76 21.63 2.78
CA GLY A 246 26.09 21.93 4.05
C GLY A 246 24.58 21.68 3.98
N TRP A 247 24.14 20.73 3.16
CA TRP A 247 22.74 20.36 3.03
C TRP A 247 22.37 19.18 3.92
N LYS A 248 21.06 19.02 4.15
CA LYS A 248 20.44 17.92 4.88
C LYS A 248 19.72 16.97 3.93
N PHE A 249 19.61 15.71 4.34
CA PHE A 249 18.83 14.70 3.65
C PHE A 249 18.14 13.77 4.67
N THR A 250 16.96 13.30 4.34
CA THR A 250 16.18 12.42 5.22
C THR A 250 16.20 10.98 4.72
N ALA A 251 16.62 10.06 5.60
CA ALA A 251 16.46 8.62 5.41
C ALA A 251 15.45 8.09 6.44
N GLY A 252 14.73 7.02 6.11
CA GLY A 252 13.71 6.42 6.98
C GLY A 252 13.23 5.07 6.45
N MET A 253 12.07 4.58 6.90
CA MET A 253 11.51 3.29 6.47
C MET A 253 12.47 2.11 6.67
N HIS A 254 13.33 2.19 7.69
CA HIS A 254 14.39 1.22 7.98
C HIS A 254 13.83 -0.13 8.44
N GLY A 255 12.61 -0.13 8.99
CA GLY A 255 11.85 -1.35 9.28
C GLY A 255 11.33 -2.08 8.03
N PHE A 256 11.34 -1.44 6.86
CA PHE A 256 10.80 -1.95 5.59
C PHE A 256 11.91 -2.29 4.59
N MET A 257 12.78 -3.22 4.98
CA MET A 257 13.95 -3.62 4.18
C MET A 257 13.60 -4.24 2.81
N GLN A 258 12.34 -4.62 2.58
CA GLN A 258 11.84 -5.01 1.27
C GLN A 258 11.91 -3.86 0.26
N LEU A 259 11.76 -2.60 0.68
CA LEU A 259 11.92 -1.46 -0.23
C LEU A 259 13.37 -1.32 -0.70
N TYR A 260 14.31 -1.57 0.21
CA TYR A 260 15.74 -1.42 -0.01
C TYR A 260 16.38 -2.54 -0.84
N SER A 261 15.80 -3.73 -0.94
CA SER A 261 16.46 -4.91 -1.53
C SER A 261 15.57 -5.68 -2.51
N ASN A 262 16.15 -6.40 -3.47
CA ASN A 262 15.39 -7.19 -4.45
C ASN A 262 15.25 -8.68 -4.05
N TYR A 263 15.43 -8.97 -2.75
CA TYR A 263 15.19 -10.30 -2.19
C TYR A 263 13.70 -10.63 -2.18
N ASP A 264 13.40 -11.92 -2.05
CA ASP A 264 12.03 -12.42 -1.95
C ASP A 264 11.67 -12.55 -0.47
N PHE A 265 10.77 -11.71 0.02
CA PHE A 265 10.40 -11.65 1.44
C PHE A 265 9.31 -12.65 1.79
N ILE A 266 9.44 -13.26 2.97
CA ILE A 266 8.50 -14.23 3.56
C ILE A 266 7.80 -13.63 4.78
N THR A 267 8.53 -12.82 5.55
CA THR A 267 8.03 -11.95 6.61
C THR A 267 8.67 -10.56 6.45
N ASP A 268 8.38 -9.61 7.34
CA ASP A 268 8.94 -8.25 7.28
C ASP A 268 10.48 -8.21 7.40
N ASN A 269 11.10 -9.26 7.96
CA ASN A 269 12.54 -9.34 8.19
C ASN A 269 13.20 -10.61 7.64
N ILE A 270 12.43 -11.61 7.20
CA ILE A 270 12.94 -12.86 6.63
C ILE A 270 12.80 -12.82 5.12
N CYS A 271 13.90 -13.06 4.42
CA CYS A 271 13.94 -13.14 2.96
C CYS A 271 14.70 -14.36 2.48
N ILE A 272 14.50 -14.76 1.23
CA ILE A 272 15.24 -15.84 0.58
C ILE A 272 16.53 -15.28 -0.02
N ASP A 273 17.67 -15.86 0.39
CA ASP A 273 18.99 -15.54 -0.14
C ASP A 273 19.24 -16.15 -1.54
N ASP A 274 20.38 -15.84 -2.14
CA ASP A 274 20.73 -16.35 -3.48
C ASP A 274 20.89 -17.89 -3.52
N ASN A 275 21.04 -18.55 -2.38
CA ASN A 275 21.14 -20.00 -2.25
C ASN A 275 19.78 -20.69 -2.04
N GLY A 276 18.70 -19.92 -1.88
CA GLY A 276 17.36 -20.43 -1.62
C GLY A 276 17.04 -20.68 -0.15
N HIS A 277 17.87 -20.19 0.78
CA HIS A 277 17.62 -20.31 2.22
C HIS A 277 16.97 -19.05 2.78
N ALA A 278 16.07 -19.22 3.75
CA ALA A 278 15.52 -18.09 4.48
C ALA A 278 16.54 -17.55 5.48
N VAL A 279 16.77 -16.24 5.44
CA VAL A 279 17.74 -15.51 6.27
C VAL A 279 17.13 -14.24 6.84
N ASN A 280 17.68 -13.79 7.98
CA ASN A 280 17.38 -12.47 8.54
C ASN A 280 18.03 -11.37 7.69
N ILE A 281 17.22 -10.46 7.13
CA ILE A 281 17.71 -9.37 6.29
C ILE A 281 18.70 -8.45 7.04
N TYR A 282 18.53 -8.26 8.35
CA TYR A 282 19.36 -7.39 9.18
C TYR A 282 20.73 -7.98 9.52
N GLU A 283 20.98 -9.25 9.20
CA GLU A 283 22.30 -9.89 9.32
C GLU A 283 23.09 -9.89 8.00
N THR A 284 22.46 -9.49 6.89
CA THR A 284 23.09 -9.45 5.57
C THR A 284 24.15 -8.37 5.48
N ASP A 285 25.13 -8.57 4.61
CA ASP A 285 26.16 -7.55 4.34
C ASP A 285 25.56 -6.28 3.71
N TYR A 286 24.44 -6.42 3.00
CA TYR A 286 23.69 -5.29 2.47
C TYR A 286 23.15 -4.39 3.60
N ALA A 287 22.45 -4.96 4.59
CA ALA A 287 21.95 -4.20 5.73
C ALA A 287 23.09 -3.56 6.53
N LYS A 288 24.19 -4.30 6.77
CA LYS A 288 25.37 -3.75 7.45
C LYS A 288 25.94 -2.53 6.74
N ASN A 289 26.05 -2.57 5.40
CA ASN A 289 26.58 -1.44 4.65
C ASN A 289 25.63 -0.23 4.70
N LEU A 290 24.33 -0.48 4.50
CA LEU A 290 23.29 0.55 4.52
C LEU A 290 23.23 1.27 5.87
N PHE A 291 23.13 0.53 6.97
CA PHE A 291 23.03 1.12 8.32
C PHE A 291 24.30 1.88 8.69
N ASN A 292 25.49 1.39 8.33
CA ASN A 292 26.72 2.16 8.57
C ASN A 292 26.74 3.45 7.75
N THR A 293 26.32 3.42 6.49
CA THR A 293 26.23 4.61 5.62
C THR A 293 25.30 5.66 6.24
N ILE A 294 24.13 5.23 6.74
CA ILE A 294 23.16 6.13 7.40
C ILE A 294 23.74 6.71 8.70
N SER A 295 24.36 5.88 9.56
CA SER A 295 24.99 6.35 10.80
C SER A 295 26.15 7.33 10.55
N ASP A 296 26.94 7.10 9.50
CA ASP A 296 28.02 8.01 9.12
C ASP A 296 27.45 9.35 8.67
N GLY A 297 26.42 9.34 7.82
CA GLY A 297 25.70 10.55 7.42
C GLY A 297 25.08 11.30 8.61
N PHE A 298 24.49 10.58 9.56
CA PHE A 298 23.88 11.18 10.76
C PHE A 298 24.95 11.79 11.70
N THR A 299 26.05 11.08 11.94
CA THR A 299 27.17 11.57 12.78
C THR A 299 27.84 12.81 12.19
N ASN A 300 27.83 12.95 10.86
CA ASN A 300 28.32 14.12 10.16
C ASN A 300 27.28 15.24 10.01
N ASP A 301 26.12 15.14 10.68
CA ASP A 301 25.05 16.14 10.62
C ASP A 301 24.54 16.35 9.17
N VAL A 302 24.43 15.27 8.39
CA VAL A 302 23.91 15.28 7.01
C VAL A 302 22.57 14.57 6.93
N ILE A 303 22.51 13.35 7.45
CA ILE A 303 21.25 12.60 7.57
C ILE A 303 20.53 13.07 8.82
N VAL A 304 19.21 13.27 8.71
CA VAL A 304 18.32 13.59 9.82
C VAL A 304 17.25 12.52 9.96
N ASN A 305 16.78 12.30 11.19
CA ASN A 305 15.71 11.35 11.46
C ASN A 305 14.35 12.09 11.32
N PRO A 306 13.48 11.69 10.37
CA PRO A 306 12.21 12.40 10.13
C PRO A 306 11.22 12.34 11.29
N VAL A 307 11.37 11.35 12.18
CA VAL A 307 10.53 11.16 13.37
C VAL A 307 10.96 12.11 14.50
N ASN A 308 12.25 12.37 14.62
CA ASN A 308 12.84 13.03 15.79
C ASN A 308 13.33 14.46 15.52
N ASP A 309 13.60 14.81 14.26
CA ASP A 309 14.22 16.07 13.86
C ASP A 309 13.26 16.90 12.98
N ASN A 310 13.12 18.20 13.29
CA ASN A 310 12.36 19.13 12.47
C ASN A 310 13.28 19.82 11.45
N ILE A 311 12.89 19.80 10.18
CA ILE A 311 13.60 20.47 9.09
C ILE A 311 12.79 21.71 8.68
N ASN A 312 13.40 22.89 8.82
CA ASN A 312 12.69 24.17 8.69
C ASN A 312 13.31 25.11 7.64
N ASP A 313 14.36 24.69 6.94
CA ASP A 313 15.04 25.51 5.93
C ASP A 313 15.09 24.77 4.58
N ILE A 314 14.28 25.24 3.63
CA ILE A 314 14.11 24.60 2.33
C ILE A 314 15.33 24.84 1.44
N ASP A 315 16.10 25.90 1.69
CA ASP A 315 17.30 26.26 0.91
C ASP A 315 18.50 25.37 1.25
N THR A 316 18.43 24.63 2.37
CA THR A 316 19.48 23.69 2.79
C THR A 316 19.01 22.25 2.84
N TYR A 317 17.77 21.97 2.45
CA TYR A 317 17.23 20.62 2.49
C TYR A 317 17.16 20.01 1.09
N PHE A 318 18.02 19.03 0.85
CA PHE A 318 18.21 18.43 -0.47
C PHE A 318 17.10 17.46 -0.85
N GLY A 319 16.53 16.75 0.11
CA GLY A 319 15.43 15.83 -0.15
C GLY A 319 15.25 14.72 0.87
N SER A 320 14.40 13.78 0.52
CA SER A 320 14.05 12.61 1.33
C SER A 320 13.96 11.36 0.46
N ILE A 321 13.84 10.20 1.10
CA ILE A 321 13.43 8.98 0.43
C ILE A 321 11.97 9.08 -0.07
N ASN A 322 11.66 8.33 -1.12
CA ASN A 322 10.31 8.14 -1.66
C ASN A 322 10.17 6.67 -2.13
N SER A 323 8.96 6.11 -2.15
CA SER A 323 8.69 4.82 -2.79
C SER A 323 7.57 4.95 -3.82
N THR A 324 7.65 4.17 -4.90
CA THR A 324 6.58 4.12 -5.90
C THR A 324 6.58 2.77 -6.60
N LEU A 325 5.39 2.27 -6.95
CA LEU A 325 5.24 1.04 -7.70
C LEU A 325 5.99 1.11 -9.04
N CYS A 326 6.94 0.18 -9.24
CA CYS A 326 7.87 0.17 -10.36
C CYS A 326 8.61 1.50 -10.58
N GLY A 327 8.89 2.26 -9.52
CA GLY A 327 9.37 3.64 -9.59
C GLY A 327 10.48 3.87 -10.61
N GLY A 328 11.59 3.11 -10.56
CA GLY A 328 12.69 3.32 -11.50
C GLY A 328 12.39 2.93 -12.95
N TYR A 329 11.33 2.16 -13.18
CA TYR A 329 10.82 1.86 -14.51
C TYR A 329 9.79 2.92 -14.97
N THR A 330 8.93 3.41 -14.08
CA THR A 330 7.79 4.26 -14.41
C THR A 330 8.07 5.75 -14.31
N ASN A 331 8.79 6.20 -13.27
CA ASN A 331 8.87 7.61 -12.84
C ASN A 331 10.31 8.10 -12.60
N ASN A 332 11.31 7.51 -13.27
CA ASN A 332 12.71 7.89 -13.04
C ASN A 332 13.07 9.25 -13.68
N LYS A 333 13.74 10.11 -12.91
CA LYS A 333 14.09 11.51 -13.26
C LYS A 333 12.87 12.37 -13.60
N PHE A 334 11.70 11.98 -13.11
CA PHE A 334 10.47 12.71 -13.35
C PHE A 334 10.44 13.96 -12.45
N LYS A 335 10.14 15.11 -13.03
CA LYS A 335 9.88 16.33 -12.24
C LYS A 335 8.44 16.28 -11.79
N THR A 336 8.22 16.20 -10.49
CA THR A 336 6.88 16.21 -9.91
C THR A 336 6.33 17.63 -9.97
N SER A 337 5.00 17.75 -10.06
CA SER A 337 4.33 19.02 -9.75
C SER A 337 3.82 19.03 -8.31
N GLN A 338 4.16 18.01 -7.53
CA GLN A 338 3.93 17.99 -6.10
C GLN A 338 4.99 18.88 -5.46
N GLU A 339 4.55 19.81 -4.62
CA GLU A 339 5.49 20.64 -3.91
C GLU A 339 6.03 19.89 -2.69
N TYR A 340 7.34 19.82 -2.64
CA TYR A 340 8.14 19.40 -1.53
C TYR A 340 7.97 20.35 -0.35
N GLY A 341 7.31 19.90 0.72
CA GLY A 341 7.00 20.71 1.91
C GLY A 341 7.92 20.42 3.10
N LEU A 342 8.10 21.41 3.96
CA LEU A 342 8.72 21.24 5.28
C LEU A 342 7.65 21.07 6.36
N GLN A 343 7.93 20.28 7.40
CA GLN A 343 6.96 19.93 8.45
C GLN A 343 6.31 21.13 9.17
N THR A 344 6.98 22.28 9.27
CA THR A 344 6.46 23.44 10.02
C THR A 344 6.50 24.76 9.27
N SER A 345 6.89 24.76 7.99
CA SER A 345 7.01 25.97 7.18
C SER A 345 6.06 25.93 6.00
N TYR A 346 5.44 27.07 5.67
CA TYR A 346 4.69 27.25 4.42
C TYR A 346 5.61 27.38 3.18
N ALA A 347 6.89 27.05 3.28
CA ALA A 347 7.82 27.05 2.17
C ALA A 347 7.83 25.67 1.50
N SER A 348 7.70 25.69 0.17
CA SER A 348 7.61 24.50 -0.66
C SER A 348 8.21 24.73 -2.04
N THR A 349 8.62 23.66 -2.73
CA THR A 349 9.21 23.72 -4.08
C THR A 349 8.97 22.42 -4.84
N GLU A 350 8.97 22.42 -6.17
CA GLU A 350 8.91 21.17 -6.96
C GLU A 350 10.07 20.22 -6.63
N SER A 351 9.89 18.94 -6.94
CA SER A 351 10.90 17.90 -6.73
C SER A 351 11.20 17.09 -7.99
N TYR A 352 12.38 16.46 -8.01
CA TYR A 352 12.73 15.38 -8.94
C TYR A 352 12.66 14.05 -8.21
N THR A 353 11.99 13.06 -8.81
CA THR A 353 12.09 11.67 -8.37
C THR A 353 13.23 10.95 -9.07
N ILE A 354 14.06 10.26 -8.31
CA ILE A 354 15.16 9.43 -8.84
C ILE A 354 15.15 8.08 -8.11
N TYR A 355 15.19 6.99 -8.86
CA TYR A 355 15.22 5.65 -8.28
C TYR A 355 16.56 5.02 -8.67
N PRO A 356 17.52 4.89 -7.72
CA PRO A 356 18.86 4.42 -8.03
C PRO A 356 18.87 3.08 -8.76
N GLN A 357 17.97 2.19 -8.35
CA GLN A 357 17.75 0.88 -8.91
C GLN A 357 16.25 0.58 -8.90
N TYR A 358 15.83 -0.38 -9.71
CA TYR A 358 14.48 -0.93 -9.67
C TYR A 358 14.49 -2.45 -9.74
N SER A 359 13.42 -3.08 -9.26
CA SER A 359 13.21 -4.52 -9.44
C SER A 359 12.62 -4.81 -10.82
N ASN A 360 13.16 -5.83 -11.49
CA ASN A 360 12.61 -6.40 -12.72
C ASN A 360 11.99 -7.79 -12.49
N LYS A 361 11.43 -7.98 -11.29
CA LYS A 361 10.78 -9.22 -10.86
C LYS A 361 9.28 -9.05 -10.65
N ILE A 362 8.54 -10.14 -10.82
CA ILE A 362 7.14 -10.30 -10.44
C ILE A 362 7.09 -11.23 -9.23
N TYR A 363 6.45 -10.79 -8.16
CA TYR A 363 6.28 -11.49 -6.89
C TYR A 363 4.87 -12.04 -6.78
N THR A 364 4.56 -12.80 -5.72
CA THR A 364 3.18 -13.18 -5.41
C THR A 364 2.36 -11.92 -5.15
N SER A 365 1.19 -11.80 -5.78
CA SER A 365 0.25 -10.71 -5.49
C SER A 365 -0.14 -10.73 -4.01
N SER A 366 -0.10 -9.58 -3.34
CA SER A 366 -0.50 -9.45 -1.93
C SER A 366 -1.91 -8.91 -1.73
N LYS A 367 -2.49 -8.34 -2.79
CA LYS A 367 -3.88 -7.89 -2.87
C LYS A 367 -4.62 -8.59 -3.99
N ALA A 368 -5.93 -8.76 -3.82
CA ALA A 368 -6.82 -9.13 -4.89
C ALA A 368 -8.27 -8.76 -4.57
N LEU A 369 -9.07 -8.55 -5.62
CA LEU A 369 -10.51 -8.47 -5.54
C LEU A 369 -11.10 -9.85 -5.88
N GLY A 370 -11.85 -10.45 -4.96
CA GLY A 370 -12.40 -11.79 -5.11
C GLY A 370 -13.89 -11.89 -4.77
N ILE A 371 -14.49 -13.02 -5.16
CA ILE A 371 -15.89 -13.33 -4.83
C ILE A 371 -15.92 -13.95 -3.44
N CYS A 372 -16.81 -13.49 -2.58
CA CYS A 372 -17.04 -14.14 -1.30
C CYS A 372 -17.53 -15.58 -1.48
N ALA A 373 -16.92 -16.53 -0.78
CA ALA A 373 -17.31 -17.94 -0.81
C ALA A 373 -18.78 -18.17 -0.39
N LEU A 374 -19.32 -17.33 0.50
CA LEU A 374 -20.70 -17.37 1.01
C LEU A 374 -21.72 -16.60 0.17
N SER A 375 -21.28 -15.92 -0.88
CA SER A 375 -22.16 -15.14 -1.76
C SER A 375 -23.19 -16.04 -2.46
N ASP A 376 -24.44 -15.61 -2.46
CA ASP A 376 -25.51 -16.23 -3.23
C ASP A 376 -25.56 -15.66 -4.68
N ASN A 377 -24.81 -14.59 -4.98
CA ASN A 377 -24.80 -13.88 -6.26
C ASN A 377 -23.48 -14.02 -7.05
N LYS A 378 -22.78 -15.16 -6.93
CA LYS A 378 -21.39 -15.34 -7.44
C LYS A 378 -21.15 -14.90 -8.88
N TYR A 379 -22.06 -15.21 -9.81
CA TYR A 379 -21.91 -14.78 -11.22
C TYR A 379 -22.08 -13.27 -11.41
N LEU A 380 -22.96 -12.62 -10.65
CA LEU A 380 -23.13 -11.16 -10.69
C LEU A 380 -21.92 -10.47 -10.03
N ALA A 381 -21.42 -11.02 -8.92
CA ALA A 381 -20.19 -10.56 -8.28
C ALA A 381 -18.99 -10.66 -9.25
N PHE A 382 -18.84 -11.78 -9.96
CA PHE A 382 -17.78 -11.91 -10.96
C PHE A 382 -17.93 -10.91 -12.12
N ASP A 383 -19.15 -10.68 -12.62
CA ASP A 383 -19.40 -9.68 -13.66
C ASP A 383 -19.04 -8.26 -13.18
N ALA A 384 -19.41 -7.91 -11.94
CA ALA A 384 -19.06 -6.63 -11.33
C ALA A 384 -17.55 -6.44 -11.21
N ILE A 385 -16.83 -7.46 -10.73
CA ILE A 385 -15.35 -7.44 -10.67
C ILE A 385 -14.76 -7.23 -12.07
N CYS A 386 -15.23 -7.96 -13.08
CA CYS A 386 -14.74 -7.79 -14.46
C CYS A 386 -15.06 -6.41 -15.03
N GLU A 387 -16.24 -5.86 -14.74
CA GLU A 387 -16.64 -4.52 -15.20
C GLU A 387 -15.70 -3.47 -14.62
N VAL A 388 -15.46 -3.49 -13.30
CA VAL A 388 -14.52 -2.55 -12.66
C VAL A 388 -13.11 -2.70 -13.20
N MET A 389 -12.68 -3.93 -13.49
CA MET A 389 -11.31 -4.20 -13.94
C MET A 389 -11.09 -3.96 -15.43
N THR A 390 -12.13 -3.83 -16.27
CA THR A 390 -11.97 -3.70 -17.73
C THR A 390 -12.67 -2.49 -18.33
N ASN A 391 -13.57 -1.83 -17.60
CA ASN A 391 -14.24 -0.61 -18.02
C ASN A 391 -13.52 0.61 -17.45
N LYS A 392 -12.82 1.34 -18.33
CA LYS A 392 -12.04 2.52 -17.94
C LYS A 392 -12.89 3.62 -17.30
N GLU A 393 -14.08 3.89 -17.83
CA GLU A 393 -14.94 4.97 -17.32
C GLU A 393 -15.45 4.65 -15.92
N LEU A 394 -15.89 3.41 -15.69
CA LEU A 394 -16.26 2.96 -14.35
C LEU A 394 -15.07 2.96 -13.39
N ASN A 395 -13.90 2.49 -13.84
CA ASN A 395 -12.70 2.48 -12.99
C ASN A 395 -12.28 3.89 -12.59
N ASP A 396 -12.24 4.83 -13.54
CA ASP A 396 -11.95 6.24 -13.27
C ASP A 396 -13.00 6.86 -12.34
N LEU A 397 -14.29 6.55 -12.50
CA LEU A 397 -15.37 7.02 -11.63
C LEU A 397 -15.19 6.54 -10.19
N LEU A 398 -14.88 5.25 -9.99
CA LEU A 398 -14.60 4.68 -8.67
C LEU A 398 -13.36 5.31 -8.02
N CYS A 399 -12.40 5.73 -8.83
CA CYS A 399 -11.13 6.25 -8.34
C CYS A 399 -11.16 7.77 -8.08
N PHE A 400 -11.84 8.52 -8.95
CA PHE A 400 -11.70 9.98 -9.04
C PHE A 400 -13.02 10.74 -8.95
N GLY A 401 -14.16 10.04 -9.03
CA GLY A 401 -15.46 10.68 -9.12
C GLY A 401 -15.67 11.35 -10.48
N THR A 402 -16.36 12.47 -10.49
CA THR A 402 -16.77 13.19 -11.72
C THR A 402 -16.07 14.54 -11.92
N ASP A 403 -15.42 15.09 -10.87
CA ASP A 403 -14.91 16.46 -10.86
C ASP A 403 -13.38 16.51 -10.89
N TYR A 404 -12.81 16.56 -12.10
CA TYR A 404 -11.37 16.66 -12.33
C TYR A 404 -11.02 17.31 -13.67
N ASP A 405 -9.79 17.81 -13.78
CA ASP A 405 -9.17 18.19 -15.04
C ASP A 405 -8.33 17.03 -15.60
N ILE A 406 -8.24 16.94 -16.93
CA ILE A 406 -7.23 16.13 -17.61
C ILE A 406 -6.13 17.06 -18.13
N ILE A 407 -4.93 16.93 -17.59
CA ILE A 407 -3.76 17.72 -17.95
C ILE A 407 -2.67 16.77 -18.44
N ASN A 408 -2.27 16.91 -19.70
CA ASN A 408 -1.23 16.10 -20.35
C ASN A 408 -1.46 14.59 -20.23
N GLY A 409 -2.72 14.13 -20.30
CA GLY A 409 -3.06 12.70 -20.20
C GLY A 409 -3.15 12.17 -18.78
N CYS A 410 -2.98 13.02 -17.77
CA CYS A 410 -3.13 12.67 -16.36
C CYS A 410 -4.34 13.38 -15.74
N ILE A 411 -4.94 12.78 -14.72
CA ILE A 411 -6.00 13.39 -13.93
C ILE A 411 -5.43 14.30 -12.85
N LYS A 412 -6.01 15.49 -12.73
CA LYS A 412 -5.82 16.42 -11.63
C LYS A 412 -7.19 16.67 -10.97
N PRO A 413 -7.50 16.04 -9.83
CA PRO A 413 -8.71 16.34 -9.09
C PRO A 413 -8.69 17.78 -8.57
N TYR A 414 -9.86 18.43 -8.48
CA TYR A 414 -9.95 19.82 -7.99
C TYR A 414 -9.79 19.93 -6.47
N GLU A 415 -10.04 18.85 -5.72
CA GLU A 415 -10.01 18.82 -4.26
C GLU A 415 -9.29 17.56 -3.71
N TYR A 416 -9.74 17.08 -2.55
CA TYR A 416 -9.18 15.95 -1.81
C TYR A 416 -9.30 14.63 -2.59
N TYR A 417 -8.23 13.85 -2.52
CA TYR A 417 -8.07 12.60 -3.23
C TYR A 417 -8.21 11.42 -2.25
N ASN A 418 -9.27 10.64 -2.41
CA ASN A 418 -9.41 9.32 -1.81
C ASN A 418 -9.83 8.40 -2.94
N THR A 419 -8.89 7.64 -3.51
CA THR A 419 -9.28 6.47 -4.29
C THR A 419 -9.95 5.47 -3.37
N MET A 420 -10.99 4.80 -3.84
CA MET A 420 -11.57 3.67 -3.10
C MET A 420 -10.65 2.43 -3.04
N GLY A 421 -9.38 2.52 -3.46
CA GLY A 421 -8.38 1.45 -3.40
C GLY A 421 -8.67 0.21 -4.27
N VAL A 422 -9.66 0.31 -5.17
CA VAL A 422 -10.13 -0.77 -6.06
C VAL A 422 -9.64 -0.59 -7.50
N GLU A 423 -8.58 0.19 -7.68
CA GLU A 423 -8.16 0.66 -8.98
C GLU A 423 -7.59 -0.46 -9.88
N ASN A 424 -7.73 -0.30 -11.20
CA ASN A 424 -6.90 -1.03 -12.16
C ASN A 424 -5.90 -0.06 -12.80
N ARG A 425 -4.65 -0.16 -12.34
CA ARG A 425 -3.52 0.68 -12.78
C ARG A 425 -3.14 0.48 -14.24
N LEU A 426 -3.71 -0.48 -14.96
CA LEU A 426 -3.51 -0.64 -16.41
C LEU A 426 -4.46 0.20 -17.26
N ILE A 427 -5.61 0.63 -16.71
CA ILE A 427 -6.64 1.33 -17.50
C ILE A 427 -7.00 2.71 -16.94
N ARG A 428 -6.83 2.94 -15.64
CA ARG A 428 -7.14 4.24 -15.03
C ARG A 428 -6.22 5.34 -15.55
N TYR A 429 -6.67 6.59 -15.55
CA TYR A 429 -5.76 7.70 -15.79
C TYR A 429 -4.65 7.78 -14.71
N PRO A 430 -3.40 8.08 -15.09
CA PRO A 430 -2.33 8.41 -14.15
C PRO A 430 -2.58 9.74 -13.44
N PHE A 431 -1.95 9.98 -12.28
CA PHE A 431 -2.05 11.26 -11.58
C PHE A 431 -1.15 12.34 -12.13
N TYR A 432 -1.73 13.52 -12.29
CA TYR A 432 -0.98 14.70 -12.65
C TYR A 432 -0.02 15.07 -11.52
N GLY A 433 1.24 15.31 -11.87
CA GLY A 433 2.26 15.72 -10.91
C GLY A 433 2.93 14.60 -10.12
N VAL A 434 2.37 13.38 -10.15
CA VAL A 434 2.87 12.23 -9.39
C VAL A 434 3.27 11.07 -10.31
N ASN A 435 2.56 10.86 -11.42
CA ASN A 435 2.82 9.76 -12.33
C ASN A 435 3.22 10.26 -13.72
N ASP A 436 4.11 9.49 -14.36
CA ASP A 436 4.33 9.56 -15.80
C ASP A 436 3.00 9.29 -16.54
N PRO A 437 2.62 10.13 -17.52
CA PRO A 437 1.42 9.94 -18.34
C PRO A 437 1.35 8.60 -19.07
N ASN A 438 2.48 7.91 -19.28
CA ASN A 438 2.56 6.61 -19.92
C ASN A 438 2.72 5.46 -18.91
N SER A 439 2.53 5.70 -17.62
CA SER A 439 2.72 4.68 -16.58
C SER A 439 1.88 3.43 -16.80
N ASN A 440 0.66 3.53 -17.33
CA ASN A 440 -0.18 2.36 -17.67
C ASN A 440 0.51 1.39 -18.64
N GLU A 441 1.10 1.91 -19.73
CA GLU A 441 1.83 1.11 -20.72
C GLU A 441 3.06 0.46 -20.10
N LYS A 442 3.81 1.23 -19.29
CA LYS A 442 4.97 0.71 -18.57
C LYS A 442 4.60 -0.38 -17.56
N TYR A 443 3.46 -0.26 -16.88
CA TYR A 443 2.96 -1.33 -16.00
C TYR A 443 2.62 -2.59 -16.79
N HIS A 444 1.97 -2.45 -17.95
CA HIS A 444 1.65 -3.56 -18.84
C HIS A 444 2.93 -4.27 -19.34
N GLU A 445 3.95 -3.51 -19.74
CA GLU A 445 5.27 -4.05 -20.09
C GLU A 445 5.91 -4.77 -18.90
N ALA A 446 5.88 -4.17 -17.70
CA ALA A 446 6.47 -4.76 -16.50
C ALA A 446 5.85 -6.12 -16.17
N ILE A 447 4.50 -6.23 -16.12
CA ILE A 447 3.85 -7.52 -15.85
C ILE A 447 4.09 -8.55 -16.97
N THR A 448 4.48 -8.13 -18.17
CA THR A 448 4.73 -9.02 -19.31
C THR A 448 6.19 -9.50 -19.34
N ASP A 449 7.14 -8.58 -19.15
CA ASP A 449 8.56 -8.79 -19.42
C ASP A 449 9.40 -9.09 -18.18
N PHE A 450 8.91 -8.72 -16.98
CA PHE A 450 9.64 -8.98 -15.75
C PHE A 450 9.67 -10.48 -15.43
N LYS A 451 10.72 -10.88 -14.71
CA LYS A 451 10.98 -12.28 -14.39
C LYS A 451 10.15 -12.69 -13.18
N LEU A 452 9.48 -13.83 -13.27
CA LEU A 452 8.81 -14.39 -12.11
C LEU A 452 9.83 -14.73 -11.01
N SER A 453 9.54 -14.29 -9.79
CA SER A 453 10.30 -14.66 -8.60
C SER A 453 10.17 -16.16 -8.34
N LYS A 454 11.23 -16.76 -7.76
CA LYS A 454 11.25 -18.18 -7.43
C LYS A 454 10.34 -18.53 -6.25
N SER A 455 9.99 -17.55 -5.42
CA SER A 455 9.09 -17.75 -4.27
C SER A 455 7.61 -17.67 -4.64
N VAL A 456 7.28 -17.35 -5.90
CA VAL A 456 5.88 -17.25 -6.33
C VAL A 456 5.18 -18.58 -6.12
N GLY A 457 4.05 -18.53 -5.42
CA GLY A 457 3.24 -19.70 -5.06
C GLY A 457 3.61 -20.33 -3.72
N PHE A 458 4.74 -19.98 -3.11
CA PHE A 458 5.01 -20.36 -1.71
C PHE A 458 4.11 -19.53 -0.77
N CYS A 459 3.50 -20.22 0.20
CA CYS A 459 2.65 -19.61 1.23
C CYS A 459 3.14 -20.12 2.59
N PHE A 460 3.59 -19.20 3.43
CA PHE A 460 4.08 -19.54 4.76
C PHE A 460 2.91 -19.77 5.73
N ASP A 461 2.84 -20.97 6.32
CA ASP A 461 1.91 -21.25 7.42
C ASP A 461 2.51 -20.77 8.74
N THR A 462 1.89 -19.75 9.32
CA THR A 462 2.38 -19.07 10.51
C THR A 462 1.91 -19.71 11.81
N THR A 463 1.01 -20.71 11.74
CA THR A 463 0.27 -21.26 12.90
C THR A 463 1.17 -21.65 14.07
N ASN A 464 2.34 -22.24 13.79
CA ASN A 464 3.28 -22.72 14.83
C ASN A 464 4.14 -21.61 15.46
N VAL A 465 4.19 -20.42 14.84
CA VAL A 465 5.11 -19.33 15.22
C VAL A 465 4.43 -17.96 15.33
N SER A 466 3.10 -17.88 15.22
CA SER A 466 2.30 -16.65 15.30
C SER A 466 2.71 -15.70 16.43
N ASP A 467 2.81 -16.20 17.68
CA ASP A 467 3.19 -15.36 18.83
C ASP A 467 4.59 -14.74 18.68
N LYS A 468 5.51 -15.46 18.03
CA LYS A 468 6.88 -15.00 17.81
C LYS A 468 6.95 -13.97 16.69
N ILE A 469 6.13 -14.14 15.63
CA ILE A 469 5.98 -13.12 14.58
C ILE A 469 5.51 -11.80 15.21
N LEU A 470 4.49 -11.83 16.07
CA LEU A 470 4.02 -10.62 16.76
C LEU A 470 5.08 -9.99 17.66
N ALA A 471 5.89 -10.81 18.33
CA ALA A 471 6.99 -10.31 19.16
C ALA A 471 8.09 -9.66 18.31
N VAL A 472 8.46 -10.27 17.18
CA VAL A 472 9.44 -9.73 16.23
C VAL A 472 8.95 -8.44 15.58
N ASP A 473 7.71 -8.40 15.08
CA ASP A 473 7.14 -7.20 14.45
C ASP A 473 7.11 -5.99 15.41
N LYS A 474 6.89 -6.23 16.72
CA LYS A 474 6.98 -5.17 17.74
C LYS A 474 8.38 -4.57 17.85
N VAL A 475 9.43 -5.39 17.70
CA VAL A 475 10.81 -4.88 17.65
C VAL A 475 11.02 -4.07 16.37
N LEU A 476 10.57 -4.57 15.21
CA LEU A 476 10.74 -3.88 13.92
C LEU A 476 10.09 -2.49 13.89
N LYS A 477 8.93 -2.31 14.51
CA LYS A 477 8.23 -1.03 14.61
C LYS A 477 9.03 0.08 15.30
N THR A 478 9.99 -0.26 16.15
CA THR A 478 10.80 0.72 16.88
C THR A 478 11.97 1.26 16.04
N ILE A 479 12.28 0.64 14.90
CA ILE A 479 13.50 0.96 14.17
C ILE A 479 13.51 2.41 13.69
N ASP A 480 12.41 2.91 13.12
CA ASP A 480 12.36 4.27 12.58
C ASP A 480 12.44 5.35 13.67
N SER A 481 11.94 5.09 14.89
CA SER A 481 12.10 6.01 16.02
C SER A 481 13.49 5.95 16.63
N ASP A 482 14.14 4.79 16.58
CA ASP A 482 15.38 4.53 17.29
C ASP A 482 16.62 4.76 16.41
N PHE A 483 16.48 4.69 15.08
CA PHE A 483 17.55 4.79 14.10
C PHE A 483 17.22 5.80 12.97
N PRO A 484 18.17 6.65 12.53
CA PRO A 484 19.53 6.80 13.07
C PRO A 484 19.53 7.33 14.51
N SER A 485 20.54 6.93 15.28
CA SER A 485 20.59 7.13 16.74
C SER A 485 21.77 7.98 17.18
N LYS A 486 21.59 8.73 18.27
CA LYS A 486 22.69 9.37 19.02
C LYS A 486 23.31 8.44 20.07
N GLU A 487 22.63 7.34 20.42
CA GLU A 487 23.11 6.36 21.40
C GLU A 487 24.18 5.44 20.80
N TYR A 488 23.94 4.96 19.58
CA TYR A 488 24.84 4.05 18.86
C TYR A 488 25.77 4.84 17.94
N LYS A 489 27.08 4.58 18.03
CA LYS A 489 28.09 5.33 17.27
C LYS A 489 28.22 4.87 15.83
N THR A 490 27.78 3.65 15.54
CA THR A 490 27.85 3.04 14.21
C THR A 490 26.59 2.25 13.92
N GLY A 491 26.29 2.07 12.63
CA GLY A 491 25.18 1.22 12.20
C GLY A 491 25.36 -0.22 12.65
N LYS A 492 26.61 -0.71 12.73
CA LYS A 492 26.93 -2.03 13.29
C LYS A 492 26.51 -2.17 14.75
N GLU A 493 26.83 -1.19 15.60
CA GLU A 493 26.45 -1.24 17.02
C GLU A 493 24.93 -1.31 17.20
N TYR A 494 24.18 -0.55 16.38
CA TYR A 494 22.72 -0.63 16.35
C TYR A 494 22.22 -2.00 15.86
N LEU A 495 22.75 -2.50 14.75
CA LEU A 495 22.35 -3.80 14.20
C LEU A 495 22.67 -4.97 15.13
N ASP A 496 23.78 -4.93 15.86
CA ASP A 496 24.11 -5.95 16.86
C ASP A 496 23.00 -5.99 17.94
N LYS A 497 22.58 -4.82 18.45
CA LYS A 497 21.48 -4.71 19.42
C LYS A 497 20.14 -5.15 18.84
N LEU A 498 19.82 -4.73 17.62
CA LEU A 498 18.58 -5.10 16.93
C LEU A 498 18.49 -6.62 16.75
N ASN A 499 19.57 -7.25 16.27
CA ASN A 499 19.59 -8.70 16.08
C ASN A 499 19.51 -9.47 17.40
N ASP A 500 20.12 -8.97 18.48
CA ASP A 500 19.94 -9.55 19.83
C ASP A 500 18.47 -9.48 20.30
N ASP A 501 17.79 -8.36 20.06
CA ASP A 501 16.37 -8.19 20.40
C ASP A 501 15.47 -9.10 19.56
N LEU A 502 15.71 -9.17 18.25
CA LEU A 502 14.97 -10.05 17.34
C LEU A 502 15.13 -11.52 17.72
N ASN A 503 16.35 -11.96 18.03
CA ASN A 503 16.61 -13.33 18.49
C ASN A 503 15.94 -13.59 19.84
N SER A 504 15.97 -12.63 20.77
CA SER A 504 15.26 -12.73 22.05
C SER A 504 13.74 -12.79 21.90
N ALA A 505 13.19 -12.17 20.84
CA ALA A 505 11.78 -12.22 20.47
C ALA A 505 11.38 -13.54 19.77
N GLY A 506 12.34 -14.42 19.46
CA GLY A 506 12.07 -15.74 18.87
C GLY A 506 12.30 -15.83 17.36
N LEU A 507 13.08 -14.91 16.76
CA LEU A 507 13.35 -14.93 15.33
C LEU A 507 13.90 -16.27 14.81
N GLN A 508 14.80 -16.93 15.56
CA GLN A 508 15.38 -18.20 15.12
C GLN A 508 14.31 -19.28 14.92
N ASP A 509 13.30 -19.34 15.79
CA ASP A 509 12.21 -20.33 15.66
C ASP A 509 11.37 -20.07 14.41
N ILE A 510 11.20 -18.80 14.01
CA ILE A 510 10.52 -18.42 12.76
C ILE A 510 11.37 -18.85 11.56
N LEU A 511 12.69 -18.57 11.58
CA LEU A 511 13.62 -18.96 10.52
C LEU A 511 13.67 -20.48 10.31
N ASP A 512 13.70 -21.24 11.41
CA ASP A 512 13.72 -22.71 11.36
C ASP A 512 12.43 -23.25 10.73
N GLU A 513 11.28 -22.69 11.10
CA GLU A 513 9.98 -23.10 10.56
C GLU A 513 9.80 -22.70 9.09
N VAL A 514 10.24 -21.50 8.69
CA VAL A 514 10.25 -21.08 7.27
C VAL A 514 11.12 -22.02 6.44
N ASN A 515 12.34 -22.31 6.90
CA ASN A 515 13.26 -23.20 6.16
C ASN A 515 12.71 -24.63 6.06
N ARG A 516 12.08 -25.15 7.12
CA ARG A 516 11.39 -26.46 7.08
C ARG A 516 10.28 -26.49 6.03
N GLN A 517 9.42 -25.47 5.99
CA GLN A 517 8.32 -25.39 5.02
C GLN A 517 8.84 -25.16 3.59
N LEU A 518 9.92 -24.40 3.40
CA LEU A 518 10.56 -24.24 2.10
C LEU A 518 11.16 -25.54 1.58
N GLU A 519 11.78 -26.35 2.44
CA GLU A 519 12.29 -27.68 2.09
C GLU A 519 11.16 -28.60 1.60
N GLU A 520 10.06 -28.68 2.35
CA GLU A 520 8.87 -29.47 1.99
C GLU A 520 8.22 -28.98 0.68
N TYR A 521 8.14 -27.66 0.50
CA TYR A 521 7.63 -27.06 -0.73
C TYR A 521 8.51 -27.43 -1.94
N ASN A 522 9.83 -27.32 -1.80
CA ASN A 522 10.77 -27.63 -2.87
C ASN A 522 10.75 -29.12 -3.23
N GLU A 523 10.60 -30.04 -2.27
CA GLU A 523 10.45 -31.48 -2.56
C GLU A 523 9.23 -31.80 -3.42
N THR A 524 8.14 -31.04 -3.24
CA THR A 524 6.85 -31.28 -3.91
C THR A 524 6.69 -30.53 -5.23
N HIS A 525 7.46 -29.46 -5.44
CA HIS A 525 7.33 -28.56 -6.60
C HIS A 525 8.56 -28.55 -7.54
N ASN A 526 9.61 -29.34 -7.25
CA ASN A 526 10.82 -29.46 -8.09
C ASN A 526 10.66 -30.26 -9.40
N THR A 527 9.44 -30.47 -9.91
CA THR A 527 9.24 -31.16 -11.21
C THR A 527 9.12 -30.25 -12.42
N ASP A 528 8.95 -28.93 -12.28
CA ASP A 528 8.66 -28.05 -13.43
C ASP A 528 9.36 -26.66 -13.38
N ASN A 529 10.69 -26.63 -13.24
CA ASN A 529 11.50 -25.43 -13.54
C ASN A 529 12.67 -25.74 -14.50
#